data_AF-A0A1I4NK40-F1
#
_entry.id   AF-A0A1I4NK40-F1
#
_cell.length_a   1.000
_cell.length_b   1.000
_cell.length_c   1.000
_cell.angle_alpha   90.00
_cell.angle_beta   90.00
_cell.angle_gamma   90.00
#
_symmetry.space_group_name_H-M   'P 1'
#
loop_
_entity.id
_entity.type
_entity.pdbx_description
1 polymer ?
#
loop_
_entity_poly.entity_id
_entity_poly.type
_entity_poly.pdbx_seq_one_letter_code
_entity_poly.pdbx_strand_id
1 'polypeptide(L)'
;MFHRIFDKGFKGTALALGFTLLAGCATDSYYLVSKQDIHDLDATMTSQRSGLNTLYETSIEQTDTLIRQNQSSTEQVLAAIREQVKPPSCPPIPQPVRCSAPAPTSDARANTGPRLDGKLVVGERERLYIIGPGLLYVARIDSGAETSSLDARNIRRFERDGQNWVRFEVPVPNSNGDYVTLEQEIVRNVRILQSNDEEYERRAVVELQFAIGDHQQKAEFTLTDREHLTNNVLIGRNVLRDVMLVDVSKEFIHELPESLLSAEEDNL
;
A
#
# COMPACT_ATOMS: atom_id res chain seq x y z
N MET A 1 32.23 3.23 -57.87
CA MET A 1 33.37 2.35 -57.59
C MET A 1 32.79 0.97 -57.31
N PHE A 2 33.11 -0.02 -58.17
CA PHE A 2 32.69 -1.45 -58.18
C PHE A 2 31.18 -1.76 -58.27
N HIS A 3 30.64 -2.32 -59.37
CA HIS A 3 30.68 -3.73 -59.85
C HIS A 3 30.38 -4.77 -58.75
N ARG A 4 29.69 -5.92 -58.94
CA ARG A 4 28.77 -6.53 -59.93
C ARG A 4 28.50 -7.97 -59.37
N ILE A 5 27.49 -8.69 -59.92
CA ILE A 5 27.31 -10.18 -59.94
C ILE A 5 26.72 -10.79 -58.62
N PHE A 6 25.74 -11.70 -58.54
CA PHE A 6 25.19 -12.84 -59.32
C PHE A 6 23.65 -12.82 -59.19
N ASP A 7 22.81 -12.92 -60.23
CA ASP A 7 22.52 -14.02 -61.18
C ASP A 7 22.14 -15.37 -60.54
N LYS A 8 20.84 -15.70 -60.56
CA LYS A 8 20.28 -17.01 -60.92
C LYS A 8 18.75 -16.95 -60.98
N GLY A 9 18.22 -17.30 -62.15
CA GLY A 9 16.80 -17.26 -62.47
C GLY A 9 15.95 -18.32 -61.78
N PHE A 10 14.67 -17.98 -61.63
CA PHE A 10 13.58 -18.94 -61.44
C PHE A 10 12.46 -18.58 -62.42
N LYS A 11 12.06 -19.56 -63.20
CA LYS A 11 11.09 -19.48 -64.31
C LYS A 11 9.67 -19.74 -63.81
N GLY A 12 8.72 -19.00 -64.37
CA GLY A 12 7.30 -19.40 -64.53
C GLY A 12 6.46 -19.28 -63.25
N THR A 13 5.21 -18.86 -63.27
CA THR A 13 4.22 -18.70 -64.33
C THR A 13 3.17 -17.70 -63.86
N ALA A 14 2.82 -16.75 -64.72
CA ALA A 14 1.68 -15.87 -64.53
C ALA A 14 0.37 -16.63 -64.80
N LEU A 15 -0.65 -16.44 -63.97
CA LEU A 15 -2.03 -16.49 -64.46
C LEU A 15 -2.92 -15.59 -63.59
N ALA A 16 -3.72 -14.80 -64.30
CA ALA A 16 -4.34 -13.56 -63.87
C ALA A 16 -5.70 -13.74 -63.19
N LEU A 17 -6.09 -12.69 -62.46
CA LEU A 17 -7.43 -12.42 -61.94
C LEU A 17 -8.50 -12.46 -63.04
N GLY A 18 -9.71 -12.92 -62.67
CA GLY A 18 -10.94 -12.72 -63.41
C GLY A 18 -12.16 -12.91 -62.52
N PHE A 19 -12.79 -11.79 -62.14
CA PHE A 19 -14.02 -11.68 -61.34
C PHE A 19 -15.27 -11.82 -62.22
N THR A 20 -16.40 -12.19 -61.60
CA THR A 20 -17.82 -12.09 -62.03
C THR A 20 -18.36 -13.07 -63.08
N LEU A 21 -19.35 -13.89 -62.69
CA LEU A 21 -20.78 -13.54 -62.79
C LEU A 21 -21.66 -14.57 -62.05
N LEU A 22 -22.50 -14.05 -61.16
CA LEU A 22 -23.59 -14.75 -60.46
C LEU A 22 -24.69 -15.14 -61.45
N ALA A 23 -24.99 -16.43 -61.56
CA ALA A 23 -26.29 -16.90 -61.98
C ALA A 23 -26.98 -17.50 -60.74
N GLY A 24 -27.92 -16.75 -60.18
CA GLY A 24 -28.76 -17.20 -59.09
C GLY A 24 -29.69 -18.30 -59.58
N CYS A 25 -29.61 -19.48 -58.96
CA CYS A 25 -30.76 -20.36 -58.87
C CYS A 25 -31.57 -19.89 -57.66
N ALA A 26 -32.58 -19.07 -57.88
CA ALA A 26 -33.66 -18.91 -56.91
C ALA A 26 -34.48 -20.20 -56.92
N THR A 27 -34.00 -21.23 -56.23
CA THR A 27 -34.87 -22.29 -55.75
C THR A 27 -35.55 -21.75 -54.52
N ASP A 28 -36.73 -21.14 -54.72
CA ASP A 28 -37.75 -21.04 -53.70
C ASP A 28 -38.21 -22.47 -53.40
N SER A 29 -37.37 -23.20 -52.67
CA SER A 29 -37.76 -24.41 -51.97
C SER A 29 -38.60 -23.93 -50.80
N TYR A 30 -39.88 -23.65 -51.06
CA TYR A 30 -40.89 -23.68 -50.02
C TYR A 30 -40.85 -25.10 -49.46
N TYR A 31 -40.08 -25.28 -48.38
CA TYR A 31 -40.16 -26.46 -47.54
C TYR A 31 -41.56 -26.43 -46.95
N LEU A 32 -42.51 -27.02 -47.68
CA LEU A 32 -43.83 -27.34 -47.17
C LEU A 32 -43.62 -28.43 -46.14
N VAL A 33 -43.32 -28.00 -44.92
CA VAL A 33 -43.40 -28.83 -43.72
C VAL A 33 -44.82 -29.39 -43.70
N SER A 34 -44.94 -30.71 -43.68
CA SER A 34 -46.25 -31.34 -43.61
C SER A 34 -46.97 -30.84 -42.36
N LYS A 35 -48.29 -30.61 -42.42
CA LYS A 35 -49.04 -30.25 -41.20
C LYS A 35 -48.87 -31.30 -40.09
N GLN A 36 -48.61 -32.56 -40.45
CA GLN A 36 -48.24 -33.61 -39.49
C GLN A 36 -46.93 -33.29 -38.75
N ASP A 37 -45.91 -32.81 -39.45
CA ASP A 37 -44.60 -32.47 -38.86
C ASP A 37 -44.69 -31.26 -37.89
N ILE A 38 -45.62 -30.33 -38.12
CA ILE A 38 -45.86 -29.20 -37.20
C ILE A 38 -46.51 -29.68 -35.89
N HIS A 39 -47.43 -30.64 -35.95
CA HIS A 39 -48.03 -31.21 -34.74
C HIS A 39 -47.01 -32.00 -33.91
N ASP A 40 -46.12 -32.75 -34.57
CA ASP A 40 -45.04 -33.47 -33.90
C ASP A 40 -44.01 -32.52 -33.28
N LEU A 41 -43.73 -31.38 -33.93
CA LEU A 41 -42.87 -30.34 -33.40
C LEU A 41 -43.50 -29.63 -32.19
N ASP A 42 -44.80 -29.33 -32.22
CA ASP A 42 -45.53 -28.71 -31.11
C ASP A 42 -45.57 -29.65 -29.88
N ALA A 43 -45.79 -30.95 -30.11
CA ALA A 43 -45.69 -31.97 -29.06
C ALA A 43 -44.27 -32.05 -28.47
N THR A 44 -43.24 -31.99 -29.31
CA THR A 44 -41.83 -32.00 -28.88
C THR A 44 -41.47 -30.75 -28.08
N MET A 45 -41.85 -29.56 -28.57
CA MET A 45 -41.63 -28.28 -27.88
C MET A 45 -42.37 -28.23 -26.54
N THR A 46 -43.59 -28.76 -26.48
CA THR A 46 -44.36 -28.87 -25.24
C THR A 46 -43.68 -29.81 -24.25
N SER A 47 -43.17 -30.95 -24.71
CA SER A 47 -42.40 -31.89 -23.87
C SER A 47 -41.06 -31.30 -23.39
N GLN A 48 -40.39 -30.49 -24.20
CA GLN A 48 -39.16 -29.81 -23.80
C GLN A 48 -39.45 -28.71 -22.77
N ARG A 49 -40.53 -27.93 -22.99
CA ARG A 49 -40.98 -26.88 -22.07
C ARG A 49 -41.33 -27.45 -20.70
N SER A 50 -42.07 -28.56 -20.66
CA SER A 50 -42.40 -29.23 -19.39
C SER A 50 -41.15 -29.75 -18.70
N GLY A 51 -40.23 -30.39 -19.44
CA GLY A 51 -38.95 -30.83 -18.90
C GLY A 51 -38.11 -29.70 -18.30
N LEU A 52 -38.04 -28.54 -18.98
CA LEU A 52 -37.34 -27.36 -18.46
C LEU A 52 -37.99 -26.79 -17.20
N ASN A 53 -39.32 -26.71 -17.16
CA ASN A 53 -40.03 -26.25 -15.97
C ASN A 53 -39.76 -27.18 -14.77
N THR A 54 -39.81 -28.49 -14.98
CA THR A 54 -39.51 -29.48 -13.92
C THR A 54 -38.06 -29.37 -13.44
N LEU A 55 -37.10 -29.18 -14.35
CA LEU A 55 -35.69 -28.96 -13.98
C LEU A 55 -35.51 -27.68 -13.16
N TYR A 56 -36.17 -26.59 -13.56
CA TYR A 56 -36.14 -25.31 -12.86
C TYR A 56 -36.73 -25.42 -11.45
N GLU A 57 -37.89 -26.06 -11.31
CA GLU A 57 -38.53 -26.31 -10.01
C GLU A 57 -37.63 -27.18 -9.11
N THR A 58 -37.07 -28.26 -9.66
CA THR A 58 -36.13 -29.13 -8.92
C THR A 58 -34.90 -28.36 -8.47
N SER A 59 -34.34 -27.48 -9.31
CA SER A 59 -33.17 -26.67 -8.99
C SER A 59 -33.46 -25.68 -7.86
N ILE A 60 -34.66 -25.08 -7.83
CA ILE A 60 -35.08 -24.18 -6.75
C ILE A 60 -35.19 -24.97 -5.45
N GLU A 61 -35.88 -26.10 -5.44
CA GLU A 61 -36.04 -26.93 -4.24
C GLU A 61 -34.70 -27.41 -3.67
N GLN A 62 -33.76 -27.80 -4.54
CA GLN A 62 -32.40 -28.16 -4.14
C GLN A 62 -31.68 -26.98 -3.48
N THR A 63 -31.76 -25.80 -4.09
CA THR A 63 -31.12 -24.58 -3.58
C THR A 63 -31.71 -24.18 -2.22
N ASP A 64 -33.02 -24.20 -2.08
CA ASP A 64 -33.71 -23.88 -0.82
C ASP A 64 -33.37 -24.89 0.29
N THR A 65 -33.18 -26.15 -0.06
CA THR A 65 -32.76 -27.19 0.89
C THR A 65 -31.32 -26.94 1.35
N LEU A 66 -30.41 -26.60 0.45
CA LEU A 66 -29.02 -26.27 0.80
C LEU A 66 -28.94 -25.01 1.69
N ILE A 67 -29.72 -23.98 1.37
CA ILE A 67 -29.77 -22.75 2.18
C ILE A 67 -30.23 -23.07 3.60
N ARG A 68 -31.31 -23.85 3.75
CA ARG A 68 -31.81 -24.27 5.07
C ARG A 68 -30.80 -25.10 5.86
N GLN A 69 -30.08 -26.00 5.20
CA GLN A 69 -29.02 -26.79 5.84
C GLN A 69 -27.85 -25.93 6.31
N ASN A 70 -27.41 -24.99 5.48
CA ASN A 70 -26.32 -24.07 5.82
C ASN A 70 -26.70 -23.16 7.00
N GLN A 71 -27.93 -22.63 6.99
CA GLN A 71 -28.47 -21.83 8.10
C GLN A 71 -28.51 -22.63 9.40
N SER A 72 -29.06 -23.86 9.37
CA SER A 72 -29.12 -24.71 10.57
C SER A 72 -27.73 -25.07 11.10
N SER A 73 -26.77 -25.38 10.21
CA SER A 73 -25.38 -25.63 10.61
C SER A 73 -24.74 -24.40 11.24
N THR A 74 -25.00 -23.20 10.70
CA THR A 74 -24.47 -21.94 11.22
C THR A 74 -25.05 -21.65 12.61
N GLU A 75 -26.35 -21.87 12.80
CA GLU A 75 -27.00 -21.70 14.10
C GLU A 75 -26.44 -22.67 15.16
N GLN A 76 -26.18 -23.93 14.78
CA GLN A 76 -25.55 -24.91 15.66
C GLN A 76 -24.13 -24.49 16.09
N VAL A 77 -23.32 -24.00 15.15
CA VAL A 77 -21.98 -23.48 15.46
C VAL A 77 -22.07 -22.26 16.38
N LEU A 78 -23.00 -21.33 16.11
CA LEU A 78 -23.18 -20.13 16.93
C LEU A 78 -23.63 -20.48 18.35
N ALA A 79 -24.52 -21.48 18.49
CA ALA A 79 -24.95 -21.99 19.79
C ALA A 79 -23.79 -22.63 20.57
N ALA A 80 -22.98 -23.45 19.91
CA ALA A 80 -21.80 -24.07 20.52
C ALA A 80 -20.76 -23.03 21.00
N ILE A 81 -20.54 -21.96 20.22
CA ILE A 81 -19.65 -20.85 20.62
C ILE A 81 -20.19 -20.14 21.87
N ARG A 82 -21.49 -19.87 21.94
CA ARG A 82 -22.12 -19.23 23.12
C ARG A 82 -22.02 -20.08 24.37
N GLU A 83 -22.15 -21.41 24.24
CA GLU A 83 -22.04 -22.32 25.38
C GLU A 83 -20.59 -22.42 25.90
N GLN A 84 -19.61 -22.42 24.99
CA GLN A 84 -18.18 -22.49 25.35
C GLN A 84 -17.62 -21.16 25.87
N VAL A 85 -18.18 -20.04 25.45
CA VAL A 85 -17.75 -18.70 25.89
C VAL A 85 -18.71 -18.17 26.95
N LYS A 86 -18.58 -18.65 28.19
CA LYS A 86 -19.11 -17.89 29.33
C LYS A 86 -18.31 -16.59 29.42
N PRO A 87 -18.94 -15.41 29.34
CA PRO A 87 -18.22 -14.15 29.50
C PRO A 87 -17.55 -14.17 30.88
N PRO A 88 -16.22 -13.93 30.96
CA PRO A 88 -15.56 -13.89 32.26
C PRO A 88 -16.28 -12.84 33.12
N SER A 89 -16.62 -13.21 34.35
CA SER A 89 -17.11 -12.24 35.32
C SER A 89 -15.95 -11.27 35.57
N CYS A 90 -16.06 -10.08 35.01
CA CYS A 90 -15.10 -9.02 35.26
C CYS A 90 -15.13 -8.75 36.76
N PRO A 91 -13.98 -8.84 37.48
CA PRO A 91 -13.91 -8.31 38.83
C PRO A 91 -14.34 -6.84 38.80
N PRO A 92 -14.97 -6.33 39.87
CA PRO A 92 -15.39 -4.94 39.93
C PRO A 92 -14.19 -4.05 39.60
N ILE A 93 -14.37 -3.15 38.62
CA ILE A 93 -13.35 -2.18 38.21
C ILE A 93 -12.87 -1.50 39.49
N PRO A 94 -11.60 -1.67 39.89
CA PRO A 94 -11.06 -0.96 41.03
C PRO A 94 -11.30 0.53 40.78
N GLN A 95 -11.84 1.24 41.77
CA GLN A 95 -11.98 2.69 41.65
C GLN A 95 -10.64 3.26 41.20
N PRO A 96 -10.61 4.17 40.21
CA PRO A 96 -9.37 4.72 39.73
C PRO A 96 -8.64 5.31 40.93
N VAL A 97 -7.49 4.71 41.26
CA VAL A 97 -6.58 5.28 42.23
C VAL A 97 -6.23 6.63 41.65
N ARG A 98 -6.78 7.70 42.23
CA ARG A 98 -6.36 9.05 41.88
C ARG A 98 -4.90 9.10 42.28
N CYS A 99 -4.01 9.00 41.29
CA CYS A 99 -2.64 9.41 41.47
C CYS A 99 -2.75 10.86 41.92
N SER A 100 -2.42 11.12 43.19
CA SER A 100 -2.08 12.46 43.62
C SER A 100 -0.93 12.86 42.71
N ALA A 101 -1.20 13.73 41.74
CA ALA A 101 -0.15 14.30 40.93
C ALA A 101 0.90 14.83 41.92
N PRO A 102 2.18 14.42 41.83
CA PRO A 102 3.20 15.15 42.54
C PRO A 102 3.04 16.61 42.15
N ALA A 103 3.00 17.49 43.16
CA ALA A 103 2.95 18.93 42.93
C ALA A 103 3.98 19.28 41.85
N PRO A 104 3.64 20.13 40.87
CA PRO A 104 4.59 20.50 39.84
C PRO A 104 5.81 21.08 40.55
N THR A 105 6.90 20.31 40.60
CA THR A 105 8.20 20.83 40.96
C THR A 105 8.55 21.76 39.82
N SER A 106 8.38 23.05 40.10
CA SER A 106 8.76 24.14 39.23
C SER A 106 10.28 24.18 39.12
N ASP A 107 10.86 23.17 38.49
CA ASP A 107 12.21 23.26 37.95
C ASP A 107 12.06 23.72 36.50
N ALA A 108 11.78 25.01 36.39
CA ALA A 108 11.92 25.77 35.16
C ALA A 108 13.40 25.81 34.78
N ARG A 109 13.93 24.73 34.21
CA ARG A 109 15.21 24.72 33.47
C ARG A 109 15.12 23.74 32.30
N ALA A 110 15.09 24.33 31.10
CA ALA A 110 14.99 23.76 29.76
C ALA A 110 13.58 23.25 29.36
N ASN A 111 13.13 23.69 28.18
CA ASN A 111 11.96 23.18 27.44
C ASN A 111 12.19 21.74 26.99
N THR A 112 12.48 20.86 27.92
CA THR A 112 12.62 19.43 27.71
C THR A 112 11.24 18.83 27.90
N GLY A 113 10.53 18.51 26.83
CA GLY A 113 9.12 18.09 26.90
C GLY A 113 8.89 16.82 27.76
N PRO A 114 7.63 16.39 27.91
CA PRO A 114 7.26 15.35 28.87
C PRO A 114 8.05 14.06 28.66
N ARG A 115 8.60 13.54 29.75
CA ARG A 115 9.30 12.26 29.80
C ARG A 115 8.65 11.34 30.81
N LEU A 116 8.55 10.06 30.47
CA LEU A 116 8.08 9.01 31.36
C LEU A 116 9.15 7.91 31.42
N ASP A 117 9.63 7.61 32.63
CA ASP A 117 10.75 6.68 32.88
C ASP A 117 12.00 6.98 32.03
N GLY A 118 12.31 8.28 31.84
CA GLY A 118 13.44 8.73 31.04
C GLY A 118 13.24 8.68 29.53
N LYS A 119 12.12 8.15 29.04
CA LYS A 119 11.76 8.11 27.62
C LYS A 119 10.97 9.37 27.24
N LEU A 120 11.25 9.90 26.05
CA LEU A 120 10.53 11.05 25.51
C LEU A 120 9.10 10.63 25.11
N VAL A 121 8.09 11.30 25.64
CA VAL A 121 6.70 11.03 25.27
C VAL A 121 6.36 11.81 24.00
N VAL A 122 6.09 11.14 22.88
CA VAL A 122 5.78 11.73 21.57
C VAL A 122 4.32 11.47 21.19
N GLY A 123 3.72 12.39 20.43
CA GLY A 123 2.38 12.23 19.87
C GLY A 123 2.33 11.26 18.68
N GLU A 124 1.16 11.11 18.06
CA GLU A 124 1.02 10.38 16.79
C GLU A 124 1.69 11.12 15.61
N ARG A 125 1.86 12.44 15.75
CA ARG A 125 2.59 13.31 14.83
C ARG A 125 3.50 14.26 15.61
N GLU A 126 4.72 14.43 15.13
CA GLU A 126 5.71 15.32 15.74
C GLU A 126 6.48 16.14 14.72
N ARG A 127 7.01 17.27 15.18
CA ARG A 127 7.98 18.06 14.41
C ARG A 127 9.33 17.36 14.44
N LEU A 128 9.87 17.08 13.25
CA LEU A 128 11.17 16.46 13.06
C LEU A 128 12.07 17.38 12.25
N TYR A 129 13.21 17.75 12.84
CA TYR A 129 14.21 18.57 12.19
C TYR A 129 15.37 17.71 11.71
N ILE A 130 15.67 17.71 10.41
CA ILE A 130 16.85 17.03 9.86
C ILE A 130 17.99 18.05 9.85
N ILE A 131 19.01 17.81 10.67
CA ILE A 131 20.05 18.79 11.00
C ILE A 131 20.96 19.12 9.81
N GLY A 132 21.34 18.13 9.01
CA GLY A 132 22.23 18.34 7.86
C GLY A 132 21.69 19.32 6.81
N PRO A 133 20.46 19.10 6.28
CA PRO A 133 19.86 19.98 5.30
C PRO A 133 19.01 21.12 5.90
N GLY A 134 18.84 21.20 7.22
CA GLY A 134 18.05 22.26 7.86
C GLY A 134 16.54 22.16 7.62
N LEU A 135 15.99 20.95 7.47
CA LEU A 135 14.61 20.77 7.04
C LEU A 135 13.69 20.37 8.20
N LEU A 136 12.60 21.12 8.37
CA LEU A 136 11.57 20.86 9.37
C LEU A 136 10.34 20.17 8.78
N TYR A 137 10.21 18.87 9.03
CA TYR A 137 9.07 18.07 8.61
C TYR A 137 8.06 17.84 9.73
N VAL A 138 6.83 17.52 9.34
CA VAL A 138 5.91 16.79 10.23
C VAL A 138 6.06 15.30 9.97
N ALA A 139 6.50 14.58 11.00
CA ALA A 139 6.69 13.14 10.94
C ALA A 139 5.51 12.40 11.57
N ARG A 140 5.08 11.31 10.93
CA ARG A 140 4.14 10.36 11.53
C ARG A 140 4.90 9.37 12.40
N ILE A 141 4.48 9.20 13.64
CA ILE A 141 5.03 8.21 14.56
C ILE A 141 4.27 6.89 14.38
N ASP A 142 4.96 5.83 13.96
CA ASP A 142 4.34 4.56 13.59
C ASP A 142 5.07 3.39 14.27
N SER A 143 4.53 2.91 15.39
CA SER A 143 5.05 1.75 16.12
C SER A 143 4.89 0.42 15.35
N GLY A 144 4.05 0.40 14.31
CA GLY A 144 3.86 -0.74 13.41
C GLY A 144 5.02 -0.92 12.42
N ALA A 145 5.70 0.16 12.05
CA ALA A 145 6.82 0.12 11.12
C ALA A 145 8.13 -0.33 11.80
N GLU A 146 8.90 -1.20 11.14
CA GLU A 146 10.22 -1.61 11.64
C GLU A 146 11.27 -0.51 11.46
N THR A 147 11.32 0.08 10.27
CA THR A 147 12.32 1.07 9.88
C THR A 147 11.64 2.38 9.48
N SER A 148 12.19 3.50 9.89
CA SER A 148 11.79 4.84 9.46
C SER A 148 11.98 5.04 7.95
N SER A 149 11.18 5.92 7.36
CA SER A 149 11.25 6.22 5.92
C SER A 149 11.16 7.71 5.65
N LEU A 150 11.89 8.15 4.62
CA LEU A 150 11.90 9.52 4.11
C LEU A 150 11.43 9.52 2.66
N ASP A 151 10.53 10.44 2.35
CA ASP A 151 10.09 10.74 1.00
C ASP A 151 11.26 11.30 0.18
N ALA A 152 11.58 10.60 -0.90
CA ALA A 152 12.74 10.90 -1.72
C ALA A 152 12.46 10.59 -3.19
N ARG A 153 12.82 11.53 -4.06
CA ARG A 153 12.65 11.46 -5.52
C ARG A 153 14.01 11.43 -6.22
N ASN A 154 13.99 11.10 -7.51
CA ASN A 154 15.17 11.13 -8.37
C ASN A 154 16.38 10.38 -7.77
N ILE A 155 16.11 9.24 -7.12
CA ILE A 155 17.11 8.44 -6.40
C ILE A 155 18.10 7.83 -7.40
N ARG A 156 19.37 8.26 -7.34
CA ARG A 156 20.46 7.79 -8.20
C ARG A 156 21.63 7.31 -7.36
N ARG A 157 22.02 6.05 -7.57
CA ARG A 157 23.19 5.44 -6.92
C ARG A 157 24.45 5.78 -7.71
N PHE A 158 25.54 6.06 -7.01
CA PHE A 158 26.84 6.31 -7.62
C PHE A 158 27.97 5.86 -6.70
N GLU A 159 29.18 5.75 -7.23
CA GLU A 159 30.38 5.43 -6.45
C GLU A 159 31.19 6.71 -6.22
N ARG A 160 31.67 6.91 -4.99
CA ARG A 160 32.62 7.97 -4.62
C ARG A 160 33.64 7.37 -3.67
N ASP A 161 34.92 7.51 -4.02
CA ASP A 161 36.06 7.02 -3.25
C ASP A 161 36.03 5.51 -2.91
N GLY A 162 35.33 4.72 -3.74
CA GLY A 162 35.14 3.28 -3.53
C GLY A 162 34.00 2.90 -2.58
N GLN A 163 33.20 3.88 -2.13
CA GLN A 163 31.99 3.66 -1.31
C GLN A 163 30.74 3.85 -2.17
N ASN A 164 29.64 3.19 -1.77
CA ASN A 164 28.35 3.31 -2.42
C ASN A 164 27.60 4.54 -1.87
N TRP A 165 27.25 5.46 -2.75
CA TRP A 165 26.51 6.68 -2.42
C TRP A 165 25.16 6.72 -3.13
N VAL A 166 24.26 7.51 -2.60
CA VAL A 166 22.97 7.83 -3.22
C VAL A 166 22.76 9.34 -3.24
N ARG A 167 22.38 9.85 -4.41
CA ARG A 167 21.87 11.19 -4.62
C ARG A 167 20.36 11.11 -4.74
N PHE A 168 19.64 11.96 -4.03
CA PHE A 168 18.19 11.98 -4.05
C PHE A 168 17.68 13.39 -3.74
N GLU A 169 16.42 13.65 -4.09
CA GLU A 169 15.75 14.92 -3.87
C GLU A 169 14.67 14.76 -2.82
N VAL A 170 14.62 15.67 -1.85
CA VAL A 170 13.56 15.70 -0.83
C VAL A 170 12.75 16.98 -0.96
N PRO A 171 11.41 16.93 -0.76
CA PRO A 171 10.57 18.11 -0.89
C PRO A 171 10.86 19.09 0.24
N VAL A 172 10.98 20.38 -0.10
CA VAL A 172 11.18 21.43 0.90
C VAL A 172 9.84 21.71 1.60
N PRO A 173 9.75 21.55 2.94
CA PRO A 173 8.53 21.81 3.69
C PRO A 173 8.01 23.24 3.46
N ASN A 174 6.68 23.39 3.35
CA ASN A 174 6.01 24.69 3.13
C ASN A 174 6.40 25.41 1.82
N SER A 175 7.06 24.74 0.88
CA SER A 175 7.34 25.25 -0.47
C SER A 175 6.31 24.72 -1.48
N ASN A 176 6.12 25.45 -2.57
CA ASN A 176 5.28 25.00 -3.68
C ASN A 176 6.08 24.16 -4.68
N GLY A 177 6.40 22.92 -4.28
CA GLY A 177 7.03 21.94 -5.15
C GLY A 177 8.54 22.12 -5.33
N ASP A 178 9.20 22.81 -4.40
CA ASP A 178 10.65 22.91 -4.39
C ASP A 178 11.27 21.63 -3.79
N TYR A 179 12.43 21.26 -4.30
CA TYR A 179 13.19 20.10 -3.87
C TYR A 179 14.63 20.51 -3.56
N VAL A 180 15.21 19.87 -2.55
CA VAL A 180 16.65 19.96 -2.26
C VAL A 180 17.33 18.64 -2.56
N THR A 181 18.44 18.71 -3.30
CA THR A 181 19.27 17.54 -3.62
C THR A 181 20.21 17.24 -2.46
N LEU A 182 20.18 16.01 -1.98
CA LEU A 182 21.04 15.49 -0.93
C LEU A 182 21.86 14.31 -1.45
N GLU A 183 23.05 14.15 -0.89
CA GLU A 183 23.92 13.00 -1.13
C GLU A 183 24.30 12.37 0.20
N GLN A 184 24.16 11.05 0.30
CA GLN A 184 24.51 10.29 1.50
C GLN A 184 25.15 8.96 1.12
N GLU A 185 26.01 8.46 2.00
CA GLU A 185 26.54 7.10 1.92
C GLU A 185 25.40 6.09 2.18
N ILE A 186 25.39 5.00 1.42
CA ILE A 186 24.43 3.91 1.62
C ILE A 186 24.95 3.00 2.73
N VAL A 187 24.30 3.01 3.89
CA VAL A 187 24.70 2.21 5.06
C VAL A 187 24.40 0.73 4.85
N ARG A 188 23.28 0.42 4.22
CA ARG A 188 22.92 -0.94 3.78
C ARG A 188 21.84 -0.91 2.70
N ASN A 189 21.72 -2.01 1.96
CA ASN A 189 20.59 -2.22 1.05
C ASN A 189 19.54 -3.07 1.77
N VAL A 190 18.37 -2.51 2.07
CA VAL A 190 17.28 -3.26 2.71
C VAL A 190 16.35 -3.79 1.63
N ARG A 191 16.03 -5.09 1.71
CA ARG A 191 15.02 -5.75 0.88
C ARG A 191 13.69 -5.61 1.60
N ILE A 192 12.81 -4.72 1.16
CA ILE A 192 11.46 -4.65 1.70
C ILE A 192 10.58 -5.60 0.90
N LEU A 193 9.97 -6.59 1.56
CA LEU A 193 8.83 -7.31 1.00
C LEU A 193 7.59 -6.45 1.25
N GLN A 194 7.02 -5.89 0.19
CA GLN A 194 5.62 -5.47 0.22
C GLN A 194 4.77 -6.69 -0.11
N SER A 195 3.71 -6.92 0.65
CA SER A 195 2.86 -8.11 0.61
C SER A 195 2.12 -8.34 -0.71
N ASN A 196 2.25 -7.44 -1.70
CA ASN A 196 1.48 -7.45 -2.94
C ASN A 196 2.30 -7.31 -4.24
N ASP A 197 3.64 -7.21 -4.19
CA ASP A 197 4.46 -7.02 -5.40
C ASP A 197 5.48 -8.15 -5.59
N GLU A 198 5.52 -8.70 -6.81
CA GLU A 198 6.45 -9.77 -7.22
C GLU A 198 7.89 -9.25 -7.47
N GLU A 199 8.09 -7.93 -7.52
CA GLU A 199 9.37 -7.29 -7.82
C GLU A 199 10.02 -6.68 -6.57
N TYR A 200 11.22 -7.17 -6.23
CA TYR A 200 11.96 -6.70 -5.06
C TYR A 200 12.58 -5.32 -5.34
N GLU A 201 11.93 -4.24 -4.90
CA GLU A 201 12.55 -2.93 -4.91
C GLU A 201 13.61 -2.83 -3.79
N ARG A 202 14.90 -2.84 -4.18
CA ARG A 202 16.01 -2.60 -3.24
C ARG A 202 16.09 -1.11 -2.92
N ARG A 203 15.49 -0.70 -1.81
CA ARG A 203 15.53 0.69 -1.34
C ARG A 203 16.88 1.00 -0.71
N ALA A 204 17.40 2.19 -1.02
CA ALA A 204 18.61 2.70 -0.39
C ALA A 204 18.28 3.08 1.06
N VAL A 205 19.18 2.72 1.98
CA VAL A 205 19.10 3.15 3.38
C VAL A 205 20.28 4.05 3.69
N VAL A 206 19.96 5.21 4.24
CA VAL A 206 20.92 6.25 4.62
C VAL A 206 20.79 6.52 6.10
N GLU A 207 21.87 6.93 6.75
CA GLU A 207 21.83 7.42 8.14
C GLU A 207 21.69 8.94 8.13
N LEU A 208 20.69 9.45 8.86
CA LEU A 208 20.45 10.88 8.99
C LEU A 208 20.46 11.29 10.46
N GLN A 209 21.02 12.46 10.73
CA GLN A 209 20.94 13.10 12.04
C GLN A 209 19.71 13.99 12.12
N PHE A 210 18.88 13.78 13.13
CA PHE A 210 17.64 14.53 13.31
C PHE A 210 17.34 14.83 14.77
N ALA A 211 16.38 15.73 14.99
CA ALA A 211 15.88 16.11 16.30
C ALA A 211 14.34 16.02 16.36
N ILE A 212 13.81 15.55 17.49
CA ILE A 212 12.41 15.69 17.89
C ILE A 212 12.42 16.29 19.29
N GLY A 213 11.88 17.51 19.42
CA GLY A 213 12.06 18.30 20.63
C GLY A 213 13.53 18.51 20.95
N ASP A 214 13.92 18.19 22.18
CA ASP A 214 15.30 18.25 22.68
C ASP A 214 16.11 16.98 22.41
N HIS A 215 15.50 15.91 21.87
CA HIS A 215 16.16 14.65 21.62
C HIS A 215 16.75 14.61 20.22
N GLN A 216 18.08 14.55 20.15
CA GLN A 216 18.82 14.39 18.90
C GLN A 216 19.38 12.98 18.78
N GLN A 217 19.27 12.38 17.60
CA GLN A 217 19.86 11.09 17.33
C GLN A 217 20.21 10.92 15.85
N LYS A 218 21.06 9.93 15.57
CA LYS A 218 21.27 9.41 14.22
C LYS A 218 20.49 8.12 14.07
N ALA A 219 19.76 7.97 12.97
CA ALA A 219 19.10 6.72 12.65
C ALA A 219 19.04 6.48 11.15
N GLU A 220 18.75 5.23 10.81
CA GLU A 220 18.55 4.79 9.44
C GLU A 220 17.17 5.16 8.90
N PHE A 221 17.15 5.67 7.68
CA PHE A 221 15.95 5.99 6.91
C PHE A 221 15.99 5.28 5.57
N THR A 222 14.89 4.60 5.24
CA THR A 222 14.67 4.08 3.89
C THR A 222 14.20 5.21 2.99
N LEU A 223 14.84 5.36 1.83
CA LEU A 223 14.40 6.28 0.78
C LEU A 223 13.30 5.63 -0.06
N THR A 224 12.14 6.30 -0.17
CA THR A 224 10.98 5.79 -0.91
C THR A 224 10.23 6.95 -1.54
N ASP A 225 9.65 6.72 -2.71
CA ASP A 225 8.69 7.67 -3.28
C ASP A 225 7.38 7.57 -2.49
N ARG A 226 6.94 8.68 -1.89
CA ARG A 226 5.73 8.75 -1.07
C ARG A 226 4.81 9.87 -1.55
N GLU A 227 4.87 10.27 -2.84
CA GLU A 227 4.07 11.37 -3.38
C GLU A 227 2.56 11.26 -3.06
N HIS A 228 2.03 10.05 -2.98
CA HIS A 228 0.62 9.79 -2.71
C HIS A 228 0.25 9.78 -1.22
N LEU A 229 1.21 9.99 -0.32
CA LEU A 229 1.02 9.90 1.13
C LEU A 229 1.17 11.26 1.80
N THR A 230 0.37 11.48 2.85
CA THR A 230 0.27 12.79 3.52
C THR A 230 1.50 13.20 4.32
N ASN A 231 2.34 12.25 4.76
CA ASN A 231 3.51 12.52 5.59
C ASN A 231 4.79 12.10 4.87
N ASN A 232 5.67 13.08 4.64
CA ASN A 232 6.96 12.89 3.99
C ASN A 232 7.95 12.10 4.86
N VAL A 233 7.77 12.13 6.19
CA VAL A 233 8.60 11.38 7.15
C VAL A 233 7.75 10.44 7.97
N LEU A 234 8.21 9.20 8.13
CA LEU A 234 7.64 8.21 9.02
C LEU A 234 8.73 7.71 9.97
N ILE A 235 8.39 7.64 11.25
CA ILE A 235 9.29 7.23 12.32
C ILE A 235 8.85 5.86 12.85
N GLY A 236 9.72 4.87 12.63
CA GLY A 236 9.49 3.47 13.00
C GLY A 236 10.19 3.04 14.29
N ARG A 237 10.10 1.75 14.61
CA ARG A 237 10.67 1.17 15.83
C ARG A 237 12.19 1.28 15.95
N ASN A 238 12.92 1.35 14.83
CA ASN A 238 14.37 1.58 14.86
C ASN A 238 14.76 2.90 15.54
N VAL A 239 13.85 3.88 15.53
CA VAL A 239 13.98 5.17 16.22
C VAL A 239 13.29 5.16 17.59
N LEU A 240 12.12 4.52 17.69
CA LEU A 240 11.29 4.61 18.91
C LEU A 240 11.79 3.73 20.06
N ARG A 241 12.40 2.59 19.74
CA ARG A 241 12.78 1.57 20.73
C ARG A 241 13.72 2.16 21.77
N ASP A 242 13.43 1.86 23.04
CA ASP A 242 14.21 2.23 24.23
C ASP A 242 14.33 3.72 24.57
N VAL A 243 13.96 4.63 23.66
CA VAL A 243 14.11 6.09 23.86
C VAL A 243 12.80 6.88 23.88
N MET A 244 11.72 6.37 23.29
CA MET A 244 10.46 7.10 23.13
C MET A 244 9.24 6.27 23.55
N LEU A 245 8.17 6.97 23.96
CA LEU A 245 6.85 6.42 24.25
C LEU A 245 5.81 7.19 23.45
N VAL A 246 4.88 6.48 22.81
CA VAL A 246 3.89 7.10 21.91
C VAL A 246 2.56 7.29 22.65
N ASP A 247 2.12 8.53 22.80
CA ASP A 247 0.76 8.89 23.21
C ASP A 247 -0.07 9.25 21.97
N VAL A 248 -0.86 8.28 21.50
CA VAL A 248 -1.70 8.43 20.31
C VAL A 248 -2.86 9.43 20.48
N SER A 249 -3.09 9.95 21.69
CA SER A 249 -4.13 10.96 21.93
C SER A 249 -3.66 12.40 21.72
N LYS A 250 -2.38 12.57 21.35
CA LYS A 250 -1.70 13.86 21.24
C LYS A 250 -0.99 13.99 19.90
N GLU A 251 -0.81 15.23 19.48
CA GLU A 251 0.06 15.62 18.37
C GLU A 251 0.90 16.82 18.82
N PHE A 252 2.10 16.96 18.24
CA PHE A 252 2.98 18.12 18.42
C PHE A 252 3.26 18.43 19.90
N ILE A 253 3.62 17.39 20.67
CA ILE A 253 3.91 17.55 22.10
C ILE A 253 5.15 18.42 22.32
N HIS A 254 6.09 18.38 21.37
CA HIS A 254 7.38 19.06 21.50
C HIS A 254 7.53 20.22 20.52
N GLU A 255 8.17 21.28 21.03
CA GLU A 255 8.73 22.35 20.22
C GLU A 255 10.23 22.10 20.03
N LEU A 256 10.76 22.51 18.86
CA LEU A 256 12.19 22.43 18.62
C LEU A 256 12.92 23.54 19.40
N PRO A 257 14.07 23.24 20.02
CA PRO A 257 14.85 24.24 20.72
C PRO A 257 15.36 25.31 19.75
N GLU A 258 15.33 26.58 20.18
CA GLU A 258 15.76 27.74 19.38
C GLU A 258 17.19 27.58 18.85
N SER A 259 18.08 26.90 19.58
CA SER A 259 19.47 26.66 19.17
C SER A 259 19.61 25.83 17.89
N LEU A 260 18.61 25.00 17.57
CA LEU A 260 18.57 24.25 16.31
C LEU A 260 18.01 25.09 15.16
N LEU A 261 17.20 26.11 15.47
CA LEU A 261 16.61 27.01 14.47
C LEU A 261 17.57 28.17 14.14
N SER A 262 18.41 28.59 15.09
CA SER A 262 19.36 29.71 14.92
C SER A 262 20.68 29.32 14.25
N ALA A 263 21.02 28.02 14.18
CA ALA A 263 22.27 27.54 13.59
C ALA A 263 22.39 27.79 12.07
N GLU A 264 21.29 28.24 11.43
CA GLU A 264 21.24 28.57 10.01
C GLU A 264 21.61 30.04 9.71
N GLU A 265 21.51 30.96 10.67
CA GLU A 265 21.80 32.39 10.41
C GLU A 265 23.31 32.69 10.34
N ASP A 266 24.16 31.86 10.96
CA ASP A 266 25.61 32.07 11.00
C ASP A 266 26.39 31.41 9.84
N ASN A 267 25.70 30.71 8.92
CA ASN A 267 26.31 30.03 7.76
C ASN A 267 25.91 30.63 6.40
N LEU A 268 25.36 31.85 6.37
CA LEU A 268 25.06 32.63 5.15
C LEU A 268 26.08 33.75 4.90
#